data_AF-A0A9P6QDL7-F1
#
_entry.id   AF-A0A9P6QDL7-F1
#
_cell.length_a   1.000
_cell.length_b   1.000
_cell.length_c   1.000
_cell.angle_alpha   90.00
_cell.angle_beta   90.00
_cell.angle_gamma   90.00
#
_symmetry.space_group_name_H-M   'P 1'
#
loop_
_entity.id
_entity.type
_entity.pdbx_description
1 polymer ?
#
loop_
_entity_poly.entity_id
_entity_poly.type
_entity_poly.pdbx_seq_one_letter_code
_entity_poly.pdbx_strand_id
1 'polypeptide(L)'
;MSSKDASLHKRKASSPEASSSSSSKYDSKKARKEDSKDKSLGQQQQHADDCEDEDCEIVLQFETTPSAVELFQMAREEASKGTATEIGSTSRLSRMAKALYDKAIEEFEAFDKSHAHIEMNDGTEIAANVLETKIQHAACVVAVGNAMPSSEMLQEGTRMFEELAKTTEKKNGSVLVGLGIAEISQARDLRKKAMKAMDTQAEDDDAEPSEEQREAAALVGKVEFKLATQATENFNKGLELLKATPESDFAQQSIRVAQELEEYGVILDMRANRDLVAKILDQAIQHLEAAQSVKPDLIKSNPDALTIFGSCLHSKARLVDNQDPGDQNPAYALVEKAIELLTMANDMQDEEANAKTLEALGQAYLMSTGLLEDEDMVMNRFDLATETLIRALDLDPDNDVLREQVAALQEGDGYEDEYEGEDLEDEDDDEEAE
;
A
#
# COMPACT_ATOMS: atom_id res chain seq x y z
N MET A 1 11.93 -52.86 55.95
CA MET A 1 13.40 -52.81 55.78
C MET A 1 13.83 -51.36 55.90
N SER A 2 14.78 -51.10 56.82
CA SER A 2 15.65 -49.94 57.02
C SER A 2 15.21 -48.55 56.52
N SER A 3 14.99 -47.57 57.42
CA SER A 3 16.02 -46.70 58.05
C SER A 3 16.53 -45.64 57.06
N LYS A 4 16.64 -44.33 57.34
CA LYS A 4 16.69 -43.53 58.57
C LYS A 4 16.83 -42.04 58.16
N ASP A 5 16.40 -41.12 59.04
CA ASP A 5 17.05 -39.86 59.52
C ASP A 5 17.77 -38.91 58.52
N ALA A 6 17.88 -37.58 58.67
CA ALA A 6 17.56 -36.55 59.68
C ALA A 6 17.85 -35.21 58.96
N SER A 7 17.05 -34.14 59.09
CA SER A 7 17.04 -33.15 60.19
C SER A 7 18.33 -32.31 60.36
N LEU A 8 18.13 -30.97 60.31
CA LEU A 8 18.79 -29.86 61.06
C LEU A 8 19.68 -28.83 60.32
N HIS A 9 19.10 -27.62 60.26
CA HIS A 9 19.63 -26.32 60.70
C HIS A 9 21.13 -25.99 60.61
N LYS A 10 21.43 -24.82 60.03
CA LYS A 10 22.17 -23.75 60.74
C LYS A 10 21.95 -22.35 60.16
N ARG A 11 22.01 -21.37 61.07
CA ARG A 11 21.69 -19.94 60.99
C ARG A 11 22.95 -19.08 60.78
N LYS A 12 22.72 -17.83 60.31
CA LYS A 12 23.41 -16.55 60.69
C LYS A 12 24.90 -16.40 60.30
N ALA A 13 25.49 -15.23 60.02
CA ALA A 13 25.09 -13.82 59.98
C ALA A 13 26.26 -12.97 59.40
N SER A 14 25.98 -11.69 59.14
CA SER A 14 26.88 -10.51 59.33
C SER A 14 27.84 -10.07 58.21
N SER A 15 27.45 -9.01 57.49
CA SER A 15 28.04 -7.64 57.41
C SER A 15 29.31 -7.31 58.23
N PRO A 16 29.93 -6.09 58.10
CA PRO A 16 30.04 -5.11 56.98
C PRO A 16 31.47 -4.47 56.86
N GLU A 17 31.54 -3.29 56.24
CA GLU A 17 32.57 -2.21 56.29
C GLU A 17 33.67 -2.22 55.22
N ALA A 18 34.20 -1.09 54.74
CA ALA A 18 33.76 0.31 54.59
C ALA A 18 34.96 1.06 53.96
N SER A 19 34.67 2.07 53.12
CA SER A 19 35.42 3.36 52.99
C SER A 19 36.90 3.30 52.51
N SER A 20 37.51 4.28 51.84
CA SER A 20 37.37 5.74 51.65
C SER A 20 38.30 6.12 50.47
N SER A 21 38.10 7.13 49.62
CA SER A 21 38.31 8.60 49.73
C SER A 21 38.82 9.06 48.34
N SER A 22 38.69 10.26 47.76
CA SER A 22 38.33 11.62 48.21
C SER A 22 38.34 12.61 47.03
N SER A 23 37.49 13.65 47.12
CA SER A 23 37.65 15.08 46.72
C SER A 23 37.83 15.45 45.22
N SER A 24 37.25 16.52 44.66
CA SER A 24 37.00 17.91 45.15
C SER A 24 35.90 18.59 44.30
N LYS A 25 34.87 19.22 44.89
CA LYS A 25 34.64 20.68 45.07
C LYS A 25 34.88 21.56 43.82
N TYR A 26 33.80 22.18 43.30
CA TYR A 26 33.65 23.65 43.24
C TYR A 26 32.16 24.01 43.16
N ASP A 27 31.78 24.98 43.99
CA ASP A 27 30.44 25.52 44.22
C ASP A 27 30.63 27.04 44.24
N SER A 28 29.93 27.78 43.39
CA SER A 28 29.94 29.26 43.39
C SER A 28 28.58 29.81 42.98
N LYS A 29 28.03 30.58 43.91
CA LYS A 29 26.70 31.19 44.02
C LYS A 29 26.49 32.45 43.16
N LYS A 30 25.20 32.68 42.85
CA LYS A 30 24.42 33.95 42.85
C LYS A 30 24.72 35.05 41.81
N ALA A 31 23.68 35.48 41.09
CA ALA A 31 22.97 36.76 41.34
C ALA A 31 21.67 36.86 40.51
N ARG A 32 20.78 37.76 40.94
CA ARG A 32 19.33 37.90 40.64
C ARG A 32 19.06 39.32 40.14
N LYS A 33 18.19 39.52 39.14
CA LYS A 33 17.23 40.65 38.90
C LYS A 33 16.95 40.81 37.38
N GLU A 34 15.71 40.58 36.93
CA GLU A 34 14.55 41.49 36.84
C GLU A 34 14.55 42.42 35.60
N ASP A 35 13.63 42.09 34.69
CA ASP A 35 12.74 42.91 33.84
C ASP A 35 13.23 44.21 33.17
N SER A 36 13.12 44.22 31.83
CA SER A 36 12.37 45.28 31.13
C SER A 36 11.83 44.80 29.78
N LYS A 37 10.50 44.94 29.63
CA LYS A 37 9.70 44.98 28.40
C LYS A 37 10.34 45.89 27.34
N ASP A 38 10.27 45.56 26.05
CA ASP A 38 9.13 45.88 25.17
C ASP A 38 9.51 45.64 23.68
N LYS A 39 8.57 45.04 22.94
CA LYS A 39 8.27 45.22 21.50
C LYS A 39 9.27 44.79 20.40
N SER A 40 8.92 43.66 19.78
CA SER A 40 8.88 43.46 18.33
C SER A 40 8.07 42.19 18.05
N LEU A 41 6.75 42.15 18.23
CA LEU A 41 5.76 42.36 17.16
C LEU A 41 6.27 42.01 15.75
N GLY A 42 5.86 40.83 15.28
CA GLY A 42 5.56 40.58 13.87
C GLY A 42 6.74 40.23 12.96
N GLN A 43 7.25 39.01 13.05
CA GLN A 43 7.70 38.31 11.85
C GLN A 43 6.90 37.01 11.74
N GLN A 44 5.78 37.13 11.02
CA GLN A 44 5.15 36.00 10.35
C GLN A 44 6.15 35.48 9.33
N GLN A 45 6.81 34.37 9.60
CA GLN A 45 7.35 33.54 8.52
C GLN A 45 6.18 32.73 7.99
N GLN A 46 5.53 33.27 6.97
CA GLN A 46 4.83 32.42 6.00
C GLN A 46 5.92 31.63 5.29
N HIS A 47 6.00 30.34 5.58
CA HIS A 47 6.89 29.44 4.88
C HIS A 47 6.32 29.21 3.48
N ALA A 48 7.16 29.28 2.46
CA ALA A 48 6.79 28.82 1.13
C ALA A 48 6.65 27.30 1.17
N ASP A 49 5.72 26.76 0.39
CA ASP A 49 5.47 25.31 0.28
C ASP A 49 6.75 24.53 -0.14
N ASP A 50 7.72 25.21 -0.78
CA ASP A 50 9.00 24.66 -1.25
C ASP A 50 10.22 24.98 -0.35
N CYS A 51 10.09 24.82 0.97
CA CYS A 51 11.25 24.95 1.86
C CYS A 51 12.08 23.66 1.88
N GLU A 52 13.22 23.63 1.19
CA GLU A 52 14.12 22.46 1.11
C GLU A 52 15.02 22.26 2.35
N ASP A 53 15.08 23.22 3.29
CA ASP A 53 15.95 23.14 4.47
C ASP A 53 15.59 21.95 5.36
N GLU A 54 16.51 20.99 5.55
CA GLU A 54 16.31 19.77 6.36
C GLU A 54 16.02 20.08 7.85
N ASP A 55 16.39 21.27 8.33
CA ASP A 55 16.19 21.74 9.71
C ASP A 55 14.92 22.61 9.88
N CYS A 56 14.06 22.73 8.86
CA CYS A 56 12.84 23.53 8.97
C CYS A 56 11.73 22.76 9.71
N GLU A 57 11.46 23.13 10.96
CA GLU A 57 10.37 22.57 11.76
C GLU A 57 9.02 23.16 11.31
N ILE A 58 8.14 22.33 10.72
CA ILE A 58 6.79 22.75 10.34
C ILE A 58 5.96 22.94 11.62
N VAL A 59 5.66 24.20 11.94
CA VAL A 59 4.76 24.54 13.05
C VAL A 59 3.32 24.58 12.55
N LEU A 60 2.55 23.54 12.87
CA LEU A 60 1.12 23.49 12.57
C LEU A 60 0.37 24.50 13.47
N GLN A 61 -0.22 25.53 12.86
CA GLN A 61 -1.05 26.51 13.56
C GLN A 61 -2.51 26.32 13.16
N PHE A 62 -3.36 25.99 14.14
CA PHE A 62 -4.79 25.86 13.94
C PHE A 62 -5.53 26.94 14.73
N GLU A 63 -6.55 27.54 14.11
CA GLU A 63 -7.45 28.50 14.80
C GLU A 63 -8.25 27.81 15.91
N THR A 64 -8.59 26.53 15.72
CA THR A 64 -9.18 25.62 16.69
C THR A 64 -8.40 24.31 16.70
N THR A 65 -8.03 23.80 17.88
CA THR A 65 -7.30 22.53 18.00
C THR A 65 -8.13 21.40 17.40
N PRO A 66 -7.72 20.79 16.27
CA PRO A 66 -8.46 19.69 15.67
C PRO A 66 -8.32 18.44 16.54
N SER A 67 -9.31 17.56 16.48
CA SER A 67 -9.26 16.25 17.09
C SER A 67 -8.23 15.35 16.39
N ALA A 68 -7.79 14.28 17.06
CA ALA A 68 -6.88 13.29 16.48
C ALA A 68 -7.42 12.69 15.17
N VAL A 69 -8.73 12.51 15.08
CA VAL A 69 -9.42 11.96 13.90
C VAL A 69 -9.38 12.95 12.73
N GLU A 70 -9.63 14.24 13.00
CA GLU A 70 -9.56 15.29 11.99
C GLU A 70 -8.12 15.46 11.49
N LEU A 71 -7.13 15.44 12.38
CA LEU A 71 -5.72 15.48 12.00
C LEU A 71 -5.34 14.28 11.12
N PHE A 72 -5.82 13.08 11.45
CA PHE A 72 -5.58 11.89 10.64
C PHE A 72 -6.24 12.00 9.25
N GLN A 73 -7.45 12.54 9.16
CA GLN A 73 -8.10 12.77 7.86
C GLN A 73 -7.33 13.79 7.02
N MET A 74 -6.93 14.92 7.62
CA MET A 74 -6.08 15.92 6.97
C MET A 74 -4.76 15.32 6.49
N ALA A 75 -4.12 14.47 7.31
CA ALA A 75 -2.88 13.79 6.93
C ALA A 75 -3.07 12.87 5.71
N ARG A 76 -4.20 12.15 5.63
CA ARG A 76 -4.53 11.29 4.49
C ARG A 76 -4.79 12.09 3.22
N GLU A 77 -5.55 13.18 3.33
CA GLU A 77 -5.81 14.08 2.20
C GLU A 77 -4.51 14.67 1.68
N GLU A 78 -3.65 15.16 2.57
CA GLU A 78 -2.37 15.74 2.19
C GLU A 78 -1.42 14.70 1.59
N ALA A 79 -1.39 13.49 2.14
CA ALA A 79 -0.62 12.38 1.57
C ALA A 79 -1.11 12.00 0.16
N SER A 80 -2.41 12.14 -0.13
CA SER A 80 -2.98 11.88 -1.46
C SER A 80 -2.70 12.99 -2.48
N LYS A 81 -2.30 14.19 -2.05
CA LYS A 81 -1.84 15.26 -2.95
C LYS A 81 -0.37 15.09 -3.34
N GLY A 82 0.45 14.58 -2.41
CA GLY A 82 1.87 14.31 -2.66
C GLY A 82 2.12 13.28 -3.78
N THR A 83 1.13 12.43 -4.08
CA THR A 83 1.18 11.51 -5.23
C THR A 83 0.93 12.19 -6.58
N ALA A 84 0.49 13.46 -6.62
CA ALA A 84 0.15 14.16 -7.86
C ALA A 84 1.14 15.28 -8.26
N THR A 85 2.11 15.64 -7.39
CA THR A 85 2.90 16.87 -7.61
C THR A 85 4.39 16.80 -7.30
N GLU A 86 4.89 15.74 -6.66
CA GLU A 86 6.33 15.57 -6.40
C GLU A 86 6.74 14.11 -6.63
N ILE A 87 6.86 13.73 -7.90
CA ILE A 87 7.26 12.38 -8.31
C ILE A 87 8.72 12.48 -8.79
N GLY A 88 9.56 11.54 -8.34
CA GLY A 88 11.03 11.58 -8.47
C GLY A 88 11.80 11.23 -7.18
N SER A 89 11.15 11.15 -6.03
CA SER A 89 11.72 10.54 -4.83
C SER A 89 10.72 9.58 -4.20
N THR A 90 10.94 8.26 -4.35
CA THR A 90 10.36 7.17 -3.53
C THR A 90 9.22 7.62 -2.61
N SER A 91 8.01 7.85 -3.16
CA SER A 91 6.83 8.44 -2.50
C SER A 91 7.11 9.10 -1.14
N ARG A 92 7.93 10.16 -1.11
CA ARG A 92 8.23 10.81 0.16
C ARG A 92 6.97 11.54 0.57
N LEU A 93 6.34 11.01 1.62
CA LEU A 93 5.25 11.65 2.33
C LEU A 93 5.61 13.14 2.52
N SER A 94 4.78 14.06 2.02
CA SER A 94 5.08 15.49 2.09
C SER A 94 5.39 15.87 3.53
N ARG A 95 6.32 16.81 3.76
CA ARG A 95 6.69 17.21 5.13
C ARG A 95 5.45 17.63 5.93
N MET A 96 4.48 18.26 5.28
CA MET A 96 3.17 18.60 5.84
C MET A 96 2.37 17.37 6.26
N ALA A 97 2.17 16.40 5.35
CA ALA A 97 1.44 15.18 5.68
C ALA A 97 2.11 14.40 6.82
N LYS A 98 3.45 14.40 6.88
CA LYS A 98 4.20 13.78 7.97
C LYS A 98 3.94 14.49 9.29
N ALA A 99 4.04 15.82 9.32
CA ALA A 99 3.76 16.60 10.52
C ALA A 99 2.32 16.40 11.01
N LEU A 100 1.35 16.28 10.10
CA LEU A 100 -0.05 15.98 10.43
C LEU A 100 -0.21 14.58 11.03
N TYR A 101 0.47 13.57 10.48
CA TYR A 101 0.48 12.22 11.05
C TYR A 101 1.12 12.16 12.43
N ASP A 102 2.29 12.76 12.61
CA ASP A 102 2.99 12.81 13.89
C ASP A 102 2.10 13.49 14.95
N LYS A 103 1.45 14.60 14.59
CA LYS A 103 0.52 15.30 15.46
C LYS A 103 -0.73 14.47 15.76
N ALA A 104 -1.29 13.75 14.79
CA ALA A 104 -2.43 12.86 15.02
C ALA A 104 -2.10 11.75 16.03
N ILE A 105 -0.92 11.11 15.89
CA ILE A 105 -0.44 10.08 16.82
C ILE A 105 -0.30 10.63 18.23
N GLU A 106 0.31 11.80 18.42
CA GLU A 106 0.41 12.45 19.73
C GLU A 106 -0.96 12.63 20.41
N GLU A 107 -1.95 13.12 19.66
CA GLU A 107 -3.29 13.37 20.17
C GLU A 107 -4.03 12.04 20.46
N PHE A 108 -3.84 11.01 19.63
CA PHE A 108 -4.37 9.67 19.92
C PHE A 108 -3.74 9.07 21.19
N GLU A 109 -2.43 9.21 21.39
CA GLU A 109 -1.77 8.75 22.61
C GLU A 109 -2.28 9.51 23.86
N ALA A 110 -2.53 10.82 23.73
CA ALA A 110 -3.11 11.62 24.80
C ALA A 110 -4.55 11.16 25.12
N PHE A 111 -5.33 10.83 24.09
CA PHE A 111 -6.66 10.24 24.23
C PHE A 111 -6.59 8.89 24.96
N ASP A 112 -5.67 8.01 24.56
CA ASP A 112 -5.49 6.69 25.16
C ASP A 112 -5.11 6.78 26.64
N LYS A 113 -4.20 7.71 27.00
CA LYS A 113 -3.80 7.97 28.39
C LYS A 113 -4.98 8.48 29.23
N SER A 114 -5.83 9.36 28.68
CA SER A 114 -6.98 9.93 29.40
C SER A 114 -8.15 8.95 29.55
N HIS A 115 -8.31 8.01 28.62
CA HIS A 115 -9.43 7.04 28.60
C HIS A 115 -9.00 5.61 28.99
N ALA A 116 -7.79 5.43 29.52
CA ALA A 116 -7.24 4.12 29.92
C ALA A 116 -8.07 3.34 30.96
N HIS A 117 -8.96 4.01 31.69
CA HIS A 117 -9.81 3.43 32.73
C HIS A 117 -11.16 2.92 32.23
N ILE A 118 -11.48 3.10 30.94
CA ILE A 118 -12.76 2.73 30.35
C ILE A 118 -12.68 1.30 29.81
N GLU A 119 -13.62 0.45 30.24
CA GLU A 119 -13.70 -0.94 29.82
C GLU A 119 -14.41 -1.04 28.47
N MET A 120 -13.68 -1.42 27.41
CA MET A 120 -14.19 -1.39 26.02
C MET A 120 -15.37 -2.34 25.74
N ASN A 121 -15.66 -3.27 26.64
CA ASN A 121 -16.73 -4.28 26.48
C ASN A 121 -17.95 -4.00 27.37
N ASP A 122 -18.03 -2.84 28.03
CA ASP A 122 -19.13 -2.54 28.95
C ASP A 122 -20.47 -2.23 28.26
N GLY A 123 -20.48 -2.17 26.92
CA GLY A 123 -21.67 -1.95 26.09
C GLY A 123 -22.20 -0.52 26.11
N THR A 124 -21.46 0.42 26.72
CA THR A 124 -21.83 1.84 26.74
C THR A 124 -21.42 2.53 25.45
N GLU A 125 -22.11 3.62 25.11
CA GLU A 125 -21.75 4.49 23.99
C GLU A 125 -20.33 5.08 24.15
N ILE A 126 -19.93 5.37 25.38
CA ILE A 126 -18.59 5.87 25.69
C ILE A 126 -17.53 4.81 25.35
N ALA A 127 -17.73 3.55 25.75
CA ALA A 127 -16.82 2.46 25.41
C ALA A 127 -16.76 2.19 23.90
N ALA A 128 -17.90 2.29 23.19
CA ALA A 128 -17.94 2.18 21.74
C ALA A 128 -17.10 3.28 21.07
N ASN A 129 -17.25 4.54 21.49
CA ASN A 129 -16.47 5.66 20.97
C ASN A 129 -14.97 5.51 21.28
N VAL A 130 -14.62 5.06 22.49
CA VAL A 130 -13.21 4.79 22.85
C VAL A 130 -12.61 3.68 21.99
N LEU A 131 -13.38 2.61 21.72
CA LEU A 131 -12.94 1.54 20.84
C LEU A 131 -12.75 2.03 19.40
N GLU A 132 -13.67 2.84 18.89
CA GLU A 132 -13.56 3.43 17.55
C GLU A 132 -12.31 4.31 17.42
N THR A 133 -12.06 5.20 18.39
CA THR A 133 -10.85 6.03 18.40
C THR A 133 -9.57 5.18 18.45
N LYS A 134 -9.57 4.07 19.19
CA LYS A 134 -8.41 3.15 19.22
C LYS A 134 -8.19 2.41 17.91
N ILE A 135 -9.28 2.03 17.22
CA ILE A 135 -9.20 1.47 15.86
C ILE A 135 -8.58 2.50 14.92
N GLN A 136 -9.00 3.76 15.01
CA GLN A 136 -8.46 4.85 14.19
C GLN A 136 -6.99 5.15 14.52
N HIS A 137 -6.59 5.09 15.79
CA HIS A 137 -5.19 5.21 16.20
C HIS A 137 -4.33 4.12 15.56
N ALA A 138 -4.71 2.85 15.70
CA ALA A 138 -3.99 1.74 15.08
C ALA A 138 -3.95 1.85 13.55
N ALA A 139 -5.06 2.27 12.91
CA ALA A 139 -5.10 2.52 11.48
C ALA A 139 -4.18 3.67 11.05
N CYS A 140 -4.05 4.73 11.86
CA CYS A 140 -3.14 5.85 11.63
C CYS A 140 -1.69 5.37 11.63
N VAL A 141 -1.30 4.57 12.62
CA VAL A 141 0.06 3.98 12.70
C VAL A 141 0.37 3.11 11.47
N VAL A 142 -0.58 2.28 11.02
CA VAL A 142 -0.41 1.49 9.79
C VAL A 142 -0.31 2.38 8.55
N ALA A 143 -1.14 3.42 8.43
CA ALA A 143 -1.11 4.35 7.31
C ALA A 143 0.24 5.06 7.21
N VAL A 144 0.80 5.51 8.34
CA VAL A 144 2.16 6.05 8.41
C VAL A 144 3.20 5.04 7.97
N GLY A 145 3.13 3.81 8.46
CA GLY A 145 4.08 2.74 8.06
C GLY A 145 4.01 2.38 6.57
N ASN A 146 2.84 2.53 5.94
CA ASN A 146 2.66 2.33 4.50
C ASN A 146 3.23 3.49 3.67
N ALA A 147 2.97 4.72 4.09
CA ALA A 147 3.34 5.91 3.34
C ALA A 147 4.80 6.35 3.60
N MET A 148 5.36 6.03 4.77
CA MET A 148 6.80 6.03 5.05
C MET A 148 7.22 4.60 5.35
N PRO A 149 7.70 3.82 4.36
CA PRO A 149 7.96 2.38 4.48
C PRO A 149 8.81 2.01 5.71
N SER A 150 8.14 1.75 6.83
CA SER A 150 8.74 1.54 8.14
C SER A 150 8.14 0.27 8.73
N SER A 151 8.94 -0.80 8.74
CA SER A 151 8.51 -2.06 9.34
C SER A 151 8.17 -1.92 10.81
N GLU A 152 8.84 -1.00 11.53
CA GLU A 152 8.57 -0.78 12.96
C GLU A 152 7.16 -0.23 13.17
N MET A 153 6.75 0.75 12.37
CA MET A 153 5.38 1.30 12.42
C MET A 153 4.35 0.25 12.03
N LEU A 154 4.60 -0.52 10.97
CA LEU A 154 3.68 -1.60 10.55
C LEU A 154 3.57 -2.70 11.63
N GLN A 155 4.68 -3.05 12.30
CA GLN A 155 4.69 -4.00 13.41
C GLN A 155 3.94 -3.47 14.63
N GLU A 156 4.13 -2.19 14.97
CA GLU A 156 3.40 -1.55 16.06
C GLU A 156 1.90 -1.50 15.77
N GLY A 157 1.50 -1.06 14.57
CA GLY A 157 0.09 -1.02 14.16
C GLY A 157 -0.58 -2.40 14.21
N THR A 158 0.11 -3.45 13.74
CA THR A 158 -0.38 -4.83 13.88
C THR A 158 -0.49 -5.26 15.34
N ARG A 159 0.50 -4.93 16.19
CA ARG A 159 0.44 -5.23 17.63
C ARG A 159 -0.77 -4.57 18.28
N MET A 160 -1.03 -3.30 17.97
CA MET A 160 -2.20 -2.57 18.47
C MET A 160 -3.50 -3.27 18.06
N PHE A 161 -3.64 -3.67 16.79
CA PHE A 161 -4.81 -4.41 16.33
C PHE A 161 -4.93 -5.80 16.97
N GLU A 162 -3.83 -6.52 17.20
CA GLU A 162 -3.85 -7.79 17.92
C GLU A 162 -4.34 -7.63 19.36
N GLU A 163 -3.93 -6.56 20.05
CA GLU A 163 -4.39 -6.23 21.39
C GLU A 163 -5.88 -5.91 21.39
N LEU A 164 -6.35 -5.07 20.47
CA LEU A 164 -7.78 -4.78 20.29
C LEU A 164 -8.59 -6.04 19.96
N ALA A 165 -8.05 -6.93 19.13
CA ALA A 165 -8.69 -8.20 18.78
C ALA A 165 -8.79 -9.13 20.00
N LYS A 166 -7.78 -9.12 20.89
CA LYS A 166 -7.82 -9.85 22.17
C LYS A 166 -8.85 -9.23 23.11
N THR A 167 -8.86 -7.90 23.26
CA THR A 167 -9.82 -7.19 24.13
C THR A 167 -11.26 -7.41 23.68
N THR A 168 -11.54 -7.37 22.38
CA THR A 168 -12.87 -7.59 21.82
C THR A 168 -13.21 -9.08 21.62
N GLU A 169 -12.38 -10.00 22.14
CA GLU A 169 -12.53 -11.45 21.98
C GLU A 169 -12.69 -11.92 20.52
N LYS A 170 -12.13 -11.16 19.56
CA LYS A 170 -12.30 -11.37 18.12
C LYS A 170 -13.77 -11.38 17.66
N LYS A 171 -14.61 -10.55 18.29
CA LYS A 171 -16.04 -10.37 17.97
C LYS A 171 -16.35 -9.01 17.35
N ASN A 172 -15.39 -8.11 17.24
CA ASN A 172 -15.57 -6.85 16.52
C ASN A 172 -15.05 -6.98 15.08
N GLY A 173 -15.95 -6.79 14.10
CA GLY A 173 -15.62 -6.94 12.68
C GLY A 173 -14.61 -5.91 12.18
N SER A 174 -14.75 -4.64 12.57
CA SER A 174 -13.84 -3.56 12.17
C SER A 174 -12.42 -3.77 12.69
N VAL A 175 -12.27 -4.28 13.91
CA VAL A 175 -10.96 -4.64 14.49
C VAL A 175 -10.29 -5.75 13.66
N LEU A 176 -11.03 -6.78 13.27
CA LEU A 176 -10.47 -7.88 12.47
C LEU A 176 -10.12 -7.45 11.05
N VAL A 177 -10.96 -6.61 10.42
CA VAL A 177 -10.61 -6.02 9.12
C VAL A 177 -9.34 -5.19 9.26
N GLY A 178 -9.25 -4.31 10.26
CA GLY A 178 -8.05 -3.50 10.52
C GLY A 178 -6.79 -4.34 10.77
N LEU A 179 -6.90 -5.43 11.53
CA LEU A 179 -5.81 -6.39 11.74
C LEU A 179 -5.34 -7.00 10.42
N GLY A 180 -6.26 -7.44 9.56
CA GLY A 180 -5.91 -7.99 8.25
C GLY A 180 -5.22 -6.96 7.35
N ILE A 181 -5.65 -5.69 7.38
CA ILE A 181 -4.98 -4.60 6.63
C ILE A 181 -3.55 -4.41 7.14
N ALA A 182 -3.33 -4.46 8.44
CA ALA A 182 -2.01 -4.33 9.03
C ALA A 182 -1.09 -5.50 8.64
N GLU A 183 -1.60 -6.74 8.69
CA GLU A 183 -0.87 -7.96 8.31
C GLU A 183 -0.51 -7.98 6.82
N ILE A 184 -1.45 -7.63 5.93
CA ILE A 184 -1.17 -7.57 4.48
C ILE A 184 -0.22 -6.43 4.12
N SER A 185 -0.30 -5.29 4.83
CA SER A 185 0.65 -4.19 4.70
C SER A 185 2.08 -4.62 5.04
N GLN A 186 2.26 -5.41 6.11
CA GLN A 186 3.57 -6.01 6.44
C GLN A 186 4.04 -7.00 5.39
N ALA A 187 3.15 -7.86 4.87
CA ALA A 187 3.49 -8.79 3.80
C ALA A 187 3.98 -8.04 2.55
N ARG A 188 3.30 -6.95 2.19
CA ARG A 188 3.69 -6.04 1.10
C ARG A 188 5.06 -5.40 1.34
N ASP A 189 5.35 -4.87 2.54
CA ASP A 189 6.66 -4.30 2.86
C ASP A 189 7.79 -5.34 2.72
N LEU A 190 7.58 -6.55 3.25
CA LEU A 190 8.53 -7.66 3.14
C LEU A 190 8.80 -8.03 1.68
N ARG A 191 7.74 -8.13 0.87
CA ARG A 191 7.84 -8.43 -0.56
C ARG A 191 8.60 -7.35 -1.33
N LYS A 192 8.27 -6.07 -1.09
CA LYS A 192 8.97 -4.92 -1.72
C LYS A 192 10.45 -4.90 -1.35
N LYS A 193 10.81 -5.23 -0.11
CA LYS A 193 12.21 -5.34 0.32
C LYS A 193 12.93 -6.51 -0.34
N ALA A 194 12.26 -7.65 -0.49
CA ALA A 194 12.81 -8.80 -1.18
C ALA A 194 13.08 -8.50 -2.66
N MET A 195 12.13 -7.84 -3.35
CA MET A 195 12.31 -7.44 -4.76
C MET A 195 13.47 -6.47 -4.94
N LYS A 196 13.53 -5.39 -4.15
CA LYS A 196 14.66 -4.43 -4.20
C LYS A 196 16.02 -5.10 -3.97
N ALA A 197 16.07 -6.06 -3.05
CA ALA A 197 17.30 -6.80 -2.79
C ALA A 197 17.72 -7.70 -3.97
N MET A 198 16.79 -8.15 -4.81
CA MET A 198 17.07 -8.91 -6.04
C MET A 198 17.42 -7.98 -7.21
N ASP A 199 16.73 -6.84 -7.37
CA ASP A 199 16.99 -5.89 -8.47
C ASP A 199 18.38 -5.25 -8.37
N THR A 200 18.84 -4.95 -7.14
CA THR A 200 20.22 -4.44 -6.91
C THR A 200 21.30 -5.47 -7.31
N GLN A 201 20.93 -6.75 -7.55
CA GLN A 201 21.85 -7.78 -8.02
C GLN A 201 21.85 -7.94 -9.55
N ALA A 202 20.79 -7.50 -10.25
CA ALA A 202 20.73 -7.55 -11.71
C ALA A 202 21.66 -6.53 -12.39
N GLU A 203 22.11 -5.49 -11.66
CA GLU A 203 23.14 -4.55 -12.14
C GLU A 203 24.58 -5.13 -12.04
N ASP A 204 24.76 -6.31 -11.44
CA ASP A 204 26.04 -7.01 -11.30
C ASP A 204 25.90 -8.40 -11.95
N ASP A 205 25.81 -8.41 -13.29
CA ASP A 205 25.42 -9.51 -14.21
C ASP A 205 26.08 -10.89 -13.96
N ASP A 206 27.12 -11.00 -13.13
CA ASP A 206 27.86 -12.23 -12.83
C ASP A 206 27.71 -12.76 -11.39
N ALA A 207 26.92 -12.09 -10.52
CA ALA A 207 26.78 -12.48 -9.12
C ALA A 207 25.55 -13.38 -8.88
N GLU A 208 25.76 -14.71 -8.92
CA GLU A 208 24.73 -15.63 -8.40
C GLU A 208 24.38 -15.30 -6.94
N PRO A 209 23.09 -15.22 -6.56
CA PRO A 209 22.70 -14.96 -5.18
C PRO A 209 23.25 -16.06 -4.27
N SER A 210 23.92 -15.65 -3.19
CA SER A 210 24.57 -16.58 -2.26
C SER A 210 23.55 -17.53 -1.62
N GLU A 211 24.01 -18.67 -1.11
CA GLU A 211 23.15 -19.63 -0.42
C GLU A 211 22.42 -19.00 0.79
N GLU A 212 23.11 -18.14 1.55
CA GLU A 212 22.53 -17.36 2.66
C GLU A 212 21.46 -16.36 2.19
N GLN A 213 21.62 -15.77 1.00
CA GLN A 213 20.65 -14.85 0.42
C GLN A 213 19.42 -15.58 -0.12
N ARG A 214 19.60 -16.76 -0.73
CA ARG A 214 18.50 -17.64 -1.15
C ARG A 214 17.71 -18.13 0.07
N GLU A 215 18.40 -18.49 1.15
CA GLU A 215 17.76 -18.86 2.41
C GLU A 215 17.02 -17.68 3.06
N ALA A 216 17.59 -16.47 3.04
CA ALA A 216 16.93 -15.27 3.54
C ALA A 216 15.69 -14.92 2.72
N ALA A 217 15.76 -14.97 1.38
CA ALA A 217 14.61 -14.76 0.50
C ALA A 217 13.51 -15.83 0.71
N ALA A 218 13.90 -17.10 0.90
CA ALA A 218 12.97 -18.17 1.24
C ALA A 218 12.34 -18.00 2.63
N LEU A 219 13.08 -17.46 3.60
CA LEU A 219 12.57 -17.16 4.94
C LEU A 219 11.57 -15.99 4.90
N VAL A 220 11.87 -14.95 4.11
CA VAL A 220 10.98 -13.82 3.85
C VAL A 220 9.68 -14.33 3.22
N GLY A 221 9.75 -15.22 2.23
CA GLY A 221 8.57 -15.82 1.62
C GLY A 221 7.66 -16.59 2.61
N LYS A 222 8.23 -17.29 3.60
CA LYS A 222 7.42 -18.00 4.62
C LYS A 222 6.71 -17.05 5.58
N VAL A 223 7.39 -15.99 6.03
CA VAL A 223 6.81 -15.00 6.94
C VAL A 223 5.73 -14.21 6.22
N GLU A 224 6.01 -13.76 5.00
CA GLU A 224 5.06 -13.09 4.13
C GLU A 224 3.81 -13.95 3.86
N PHE A 225 4.00 -15.21 3.45
CA PHE A 225 2.89 -16.12 3.18
C PHE A 225 2.01 -16.33 4.42
N LYS A 226 2.63 -16.43 5.60
CA LYS A 226 1.91 -16.55 6.86
C LYS A 226 1.09 -15.29 7.13
N LEU A 227 1.67 -14.11 7.00
CA LEU A 227 0.97 -12.82 7.19
C LEU A 227 -0.19 -12.67 6.21
N ALA A 228 0.01 -12.95 4.92
CA ALA A 228 -1.04 -12.90 3.92
C ALA A 228 -2.18 -13.89 4.23
N THR A 229 -1.84 -15.11 4.68
CA THR A 229 -2.85 -16.10 5.08
C THR A 229 -3.66 -15.60 6.28
N GLN A 230 -2.99 -15.09 7.33
CA GLN A 230 -3.65 -14.53 8.52
C GLN A 230 -4.55 -13.35 8.15
N ALA A 231 -4.07 -12.46 7.26
CA ALA A 231 -4.84 -11.32 6.79
C ALA A 231 -6.15 -11.77 6.14
N THR A 232 -6.08 -12.75 5.22
CA THR A 232 -7.28 -13.28 4.55
C THR A 232 -8.25 -13.97 5.52
N GLU A 233 -7.77 -14.67 6.55
CA GLU A 233 -8.63 -15.24 7.59
C GLU A 233 -9.34 -14.14 8.41
N ASN A 234 -8.60 -13.09 8.78
CA ASN A 234 -9.11 -11.96 9.53
C ASN A 234 -10.11 -11.13 8.71
N PHE A 235 -9.87 -10.92 7.41
CA PHE A 235 -10.81 -10.28 6.49
C PHE A 235 -12.12 -11.05 6.40
N ASN A 236 -12.06 -12.35 6.12
CA ASN A 236 -13.26 -13.18 5.98
C ASN A 236 -14.11 -13.15 7.25
N LYS A 237 -13.48 -13.33 8.41
CA LYS A 237 -14.18 -13.30 9.69
C LYS A 237 -14.70 -11.90 10.03
N GLY A 238 -13.91 -10.85 9.79
CA GLY A 238 -14.28 -9.47 10.07
C GLY A 238 -15.47 -9.01 9.23
N LEU A 239 -15.43 -9.29 7.94
CA LEU A 239 -16.51 -8.98 7.00
C LEU A 239 -17.77 -9.81 7.29
N GLU A 240 -17.65 -11.07 7.72
CA GLU A 240 -18.80 -11.86 8.17
C GLU A 240 -19.52 -11.23 9.37
N LEU A 241 -18.75 -10.78 10.37
CA LEU A 241 -19.29 -10.09 11.55
C LEU A 241 -19.95 -8.76 11.19
N LEU A 242 -19.35 -7.98 10.28
CA LEU A 242 -19.93 -6.73 9.80
C LEU A 242 -21.23 -7.01 9.04
N LYS A 243 -21.26 -8.01 8.15
CA LYS A 243 -22.45 -8.38 7.38
C LYS A 243 -23.63 -8.79 8.28
N ALA A 244 -23.35 -9.40 9.43
CA ALA A 244 -24.37 -9.78 10.40
C ALA A 244 -24.97 -8.59 11.19
N THR A 245 -24.35 -7.41 11.12
CA THR A 245 -24.76 -6.22 11.87
C THR A 245 -25.56 -5.27 10.98
N PRO A 246 -26.81 -4.90 11.33
CA PRO A 246 -27.57 -3.88 10.61
C PRO A 246 -26.82 -2.54 10.57
N GLU A 247 -26.96 -1.80 9.47
CA GLU A 247 -26.31 -0.48 9.27
C GLU A 247 -24.78 -0.49 9.28
N SER A 248 -24.15 -1.67 9.21
CA SER A 248 -22.69 -1.76 9.16
C SER A 248 -22.09 -1.20 7.87
N ASP A 249 -20.81 -0.84 7.96
CA ASP A 249 -19.98 -0.43 6.83
C ASP A 249 -19.46 -1.62 6.01
N PHE A 250 -20.15 -2.78 6.05
CA PHE A 250 -19.73 -4.01 5.36
C PHE A 250 -19.30 -3.78 3.91
N ALA A 251 -20.09 -3.03 3.14
CA ALA A 251 -19.80 -2.77 1.74
C ALA A 251 -18.54 -1.88 1.56
N GLN A 252 -18.39 -0.80 2.34
CA GLN A 252 -17.19 0.04 2.29
C GLN A 252 -15.94 -0.74 2.71
N GLN A 253 -16.04 -1.54 3.79
CA GLN A 253 -14.93 -2.37 4.24
C GLN A 253 -14.59 -3.48 3.24
N SER A 254 -15.57 -4.03 2.53
CA SER A 254 -15.31 -5.02 1.47
C SER A 254 -14.55 -4.43 0.29
N ILE A 255 -14.90 -3.20 -0.13
CA ILE A 255 -14.15 -2.46 -1.16
C ILE A 255 -12.71 -2.20 -0.69
N ARG A 256 -12.54 -1.73 0.55
CA ARG A 256 -11.22 -1.48 1.13
C ARG A 256 -10.36 -2.75 1.21
N VAL A 257 -10.94 -3.88 1.64
CA VAL A 257 -10.25 -5.17 1.67
C VAL A 257 -9.85 -5.59 0.25
N ALA A 258 -10.72 -5.43 -0.73
CA ALA A 258 -10.41 -5.75 -2.11
C ALA A 258 -9.25 -4.90 -2.66
N GLN A 259 -9.19 -3.61 -2.29
CA GLN A 259 -8.06 -2.75 -2.63
C GLN A 259 -6.73 -3.28 -2.08
N GLU A 260 -6.67 -3.62 -0.80
CA GLU A 260 -5.42 -4.11 -0.19
C GLU A 260 -4.99 -5.47 -0.77
N LEU A 261 -5.95 -6.33 -1.12
CA LEU A 261 -5.68 -7.59 -1.81
C LEU A 261 -5.23 -7.38 -3.26
N GLU A 262 -5.80 -6.42 -3.98
CA GLU A 262 -5.38 -6.04 -5.34
C GLU A 262 -3.94 -5.55 -5.34
N GLU A 263 -3.62 -4.58 -4.47
CA GLU A 263 -2.27 -4.02 -4.34
C GLU A 263 -1.25 -5.08 -3.97
N TYR A 264 -1.60 -6.04 -3.10
CA TYR A 264 -0.73 -7.17 -2.77
C TYR A 264 -0.63 -8.18 -3.92
N GLY A 265 -1.72 -8.45 -4.63
CA GLY A 265 -1.76 -9.38 -5.76
C GLY A 265 -0.88 -8.94 -6.93
N VAL A 266 -0.89 -7.64 -7.26
CA VAL A 266 -0.15 -7.07 -8.39
C VAL A 266 1.37 -7.12 -8.18
N ILE A 267 1.85 -6.96 -6.95
CA ILE A 267 3.29 -7.00 -6.65
C ILE A 267 3.85 -8.42 -6.52
N LEU A 268 2.99 -9.44 -6.47
CA LEU A 268 3.45 -10.82 -6.47
C LEU A 268 3.88 -11.21 -7.88
N ASP A 269 5.10 -11.74 -8.02
CA ASP A 269 5.53 -12.32 -9.30
C ASP A 269 4.57 -13.46 -9.69
N MET A 270 3.78 -13.22 -10.73
CA MET A 270 2.79 -14.14 -11.27
C MET A 270 3.40 -15.44 -11.78
N ARG A 271 4.67 -15.44 -12.22
CA ARG A 271 5.34 -16.66 -12.69
C ARG A 271 5.67 -17.58 -11.52
N ALA A 272 6.19 -17.04 -10.43
CA ALA A 272 6.57 -17.81 -9.25
C ALA A 272 5.40 -18.11 -8.29
N ASN A 273 4.37 -17.26 -8.25
CA ASN A 273 3.31 -17.31 -7.22
C ASN A 273 1.89 -17.47 -7.80
N ARG A 274 1.75 -17.99 -9.04
CA ARG A 274 0.48 -18.07 -9.77
C ARG A 274 -0.74 -18.46 -8.92
N ASP A 275 -0.64 -19.54 -8.14
CA ASP A 275 -1.75 -20.04 -7.32
C ASP A 275 -2.14 -19.07 -6.19
N LEU A 276 -1.15 -18.43 -5.56
CA LEU A 276 -1.38 -17.44 -4.51
C LEU A 276 -2.02 -16.18 -5.10
N VAL A 277 -1.50 -15.70 -6.23
CA VAL A 277 -2.07 -14.54 -6.93
C VAL A 277 -3.52 -14.81 -7.31
N ALA A 278 -3.80 -15.97 -7.91
CA ALA A 278 -5.16 -16.37 -8.28
C ALA A 278 -6.10 -16.36 -7.05
N LYS A 279 -5.67 -16.95 -5.94
CA LYS A 279 -6.46 -16.97 -4.70
C LYS A 279 -6.73 -15.57 -4.14
N ILE A 280 -5.73 -14.70 -4.13
CA ILE A 280 -5.84 -13.32 -3.62
C ILE A 280 -6.80 -12.50 -4.49
N LEU A 281 -6.64 -12.56 -5.81
CA LEU A 281 -7.51 -11.85 -6.76
C LEU A 281 -8.95 -12.40 -6.75
N ASP A 282 -9.12 -13.72 -6.63
CA ASP A 282 -10.44 -14.33 -6.47
C ASP A 282 -11.16 -13.81 -5.22
N GLN A 283 -10.44 -13.66 -4.10
CA GLN A 283 -10.99 -13.09 -2.88
C GLN A 283 -11.34 -11.60 -3.05
N ALA A 284 -10.46 -10.81 -3.66
CA ALA A 284 -10.73 -9.39 -3.95
C ALA A 284 -12.01 -9.22 -4.78
N ILE A 285 -12.15 -10.00 -5.87
CA ILE A 285 -13.34 -10.02 -6.73
C ILE A 285 -14.58 -10.42 -5.93
N GLN A 286 -14.51 -11.49 -5.12
CA GLN A 286 -15.64 -11.93 -4.30
C GLN A 286 -16.10 -10.84 -3.31
N HIS A 287 -15.17 -10.09 -2.73
CA HIS A 287 -15.51 -8.99 -1.82
C HIS A 287 -16.18 -7.82 -2.56
N LEU A 288 -15.72 -7.47 -3.77
CA LEU A 288 -16.35 -6.45 -4.61
C LEU A 288 -17.75 -6.87 -5.07
N GLU A 289 -17.93 -8.12 -5.50
CA GLU A 289 -19.23 -8.67 -5.86
C GLU A 289 -20.18 -8.69 -4.67
N ALA A 290 -19.69 -9.07 -3.48
CA ALA A 290 -20.48 -9.03 -2.26
C ALA A 290 -20.88 -7.60 -1.90
N ALA A 291 -19.98 -6.61 -2.00
CA ALA A 291 -20.29 -5.20 -1.79
C ALA A 291 -21.35 -4.71 -2.79
N GLN A 292 -21.17 -5.01 -4.08
CA GLN A 292 -22.10 -4.67 -5.15
C GLN A 292 -23.49 -5.26 -4.93
N SER A 293 -23.57 -6.50 -4.41
CA SER A 293 -24.85 -7.16 -4.14
C SER A 293 -25.65 -6.50 -3.01
N VAL A 294 -24.96 -5.88 -2.04
CA VAL A 294 -25.58 -5.27 -0.85
C VAL A 294 -25.86 -3.78 -1.05
N LYS A 295 -24.91 -3.03 -1.63
CA LYS A 295 -25.03 -1.60 -1.93
C LYS A 295 -24.47 -1.34 -3.35
N PRO A 296 -25.25 -1.59 -4.42
CA PRO A 296 -24.78 -1.46 -5.80
C PRO A 296 -24.23 -0.06 -6.12
N ASP A 297 -24.85 0.98 -5.56
CA ASP A 297 -24.48 2.37 -5.82
C ASP A 297 -23.05 2.68 -5.33
N LEU A 298 -22.59 2.07 -4.23
CA LEU A 298 -21.22 2.27 -3.72
C LEU A 298 -20.13 1.75 -4.67
N ILE A 299 -20.48 0.85 -5.59
CA ILE A 299 -19.57 0.38 -6.65
C ILE A 299 -19.83 1.18 -7.92
N LYS A 300 -21.08 1.22 -8.38
CA LYS A 300 -21.43 1.75 -9.71
C LYS A 300 -21.23 3.25 -9.86
N SER A 301 -21.23 4.01 -8.77
CA SER A 301 -21.00 5.45 -8.78
C SER A 301 -19.69 5.86 -8.12
N ASN A 302 -18.76 4.93 -7.96
CA ASN A 302 -17.44 5.18 -7.37
C ASN A 302 -16.36 4.77 -8.37
N PRO A 303 -15.67 5.72 -9.01
CA PRO A 303 -14.65 5.40 -10.00
C PRO A 303 -13.52 4.57 -9.41
N ASP A 304 -13.07 4.84 -8.18
CA ASP A 304 -12.01 4.07 -7.53
C ASP A 304 -12.41 2.60 -7.34
N ALA A 305 -13.66 2.35 -6.92
CA ALA A 305 -14.16 1.00 -6.75
C ALA A 305 -14.27 0.24 -8.09
N LEU A 306 -14.66 0.93 -9.16
CA LEU A 306 -14.68 0.39 -10.52
C LEU A 306 -13.27 0.09 -11.03
N THR A 307 -12.31 1.00 -10.78
CA THR A 307 -10.90 0.81 -11.14
C THR A 307 -10.28 -0.38 -10.44
N ILE A 308 -10.49 -0.54 -9.13
CA ILE A 308 -10.02 -1.72 -8.37
C ILE A 308 -10.64 -3.00 -8.96
N PHE A 309 -11.94 -2.99 -9.26
CA PHE A 309 -12.62 -4.16 -9.79
C PHE A 309 -12.13 -4.54 -11.20
N GLY A 310 -11.98 -3.57 -12.09
CA GLY A 310 -11.40 -3.79 -13.42
C GLY A 310 -9.97 -4.30 -13.34
N SER A 311 -9.12 -3.69 -12.50
CA SER A 311 -7.73 -4.13 -12.30
C SER A 311 -7.64 -5.57 -11.81
N CYS A 312 -8.50 -5.97 -10.85
CA CYS A 312 -8.56 -7.36 -10.37
C CYS A 312 -8.94 -8.34 -11.48
N LEU A 313 -9.92 -8.00 -12.32
CA LEU A 313 -10.37 -8.85 -13.42
C LEU A 313 -9.30 -8.98 -14.51
N HIS A 314 -8.66 -7.88 -14.89
CA HIS A 314 -7.53 -7.88 -15.81
C HIS A 314 -6.37 -8.75 -15.28
N SER A 315 -5.95 -8.52 -14.03
CA SER A 315 -4.88 -9.29 -13.41
C SER A 315 -5.22 -10.78 -13.31
N LYS A 316 -6.49 -11.12 -13.04
CA LYS A 316 -6.97 -12.50 -13.02
C LYS A 316 -6.96 -13.12 -14.42
N ALA A 317 -7.34 -12.37 -15.45
CA ALA A 317 -7.33 -12.85 -16.82
C ALA A 317 -5.92 -13.29 -17.24
N ARG A 318 -4.87 -12.57 -16.81
CA ARG A 318 -3.45 -12.94 -17.08
C ARG A 318 -3.05 -14.29 -16.50
N LEU A 319 -3.80 -14.81 -15.52
CA LEU A 319 -3.56 -16.11 -14.88
C LEU A 319 -4.34 -17.26 -15.52
N VAL A 320 -5.22 -16.96 -16.47
CA VAL A 320 -6.00 -17.97 -17.19
C VAL A 320 -5.19 -18.44 -18.40
N ASP A 321 -5.23 -19.74 -18.69
CA ASP A 321 -4.59 -20.29 -19.89
C ASP A 321 -5.31 -19.75 -21.13
N ASN A 322 -4.56 -19.12 -22.04
CA ASN A 322 -5.09 -18.35 -23.16
C ASN A 322 -4.89 -19.04 -24.52
N GLN A 323 -4.91 -20.37 -24.54
CA GLN A 323 -4.63 -21.17 -25.74
C GLN A 323 -5.74 -21.15 -26.79
N ASP A 324 -6.98 -20.85 -26.40
CA ASP A 324 -8.11 -20.72 -27.33
C ASP A 324 -8.38 -19.24 -27.64
N PRO A 325 -8.67 -18.82 -28.88
CA PRO A 325 -9.06 -17.45 -29.19
C PRO A 325 -10.55 -17.16 -28.94
N GLY A 326 -10.90 -15.87 -28.85
CA GLY A 326 -12.28 -15.37 -28.84
C GLY A 326 -13.12 -15.75 -27.61
N ASP A 327 -14.44 -15.83 -27.80
CA ASP A 327 -15.44 -16.08 -26.75
C ASP A 327 -15.28 -17.42 -26.00
N GLN A 328 -14.52 -18.37 -26.58
CA GLN A 328 -14.23 -19.64 -25.93
C GLN A 328 -13.09 -19.52 -24.91
N ASN A 329 -12.32 -18.43 -24.96
CA ASN A 329 -11.27 -18.15 -24.01
C ASN A 329 -11.85 -17.61 -22.68
N PRO A 330 -11.62 -18.30 -21.55
CA PRO A 330 -12.09 -17.82 -20.25
C PRO A 330 -11.45 -16.48 -19.82
N ALA A 331 -10.31 -16.09 -20.41
CA ALA A 331 -9.70 -14.78 -20.21
C ALA A 331 -10.47 -13.66 -20.92
N TYR A 332 -11.10 -13.94 -22.07
CA TYR A 332 -11.77 -12.91 -22.88
C TYR A 332 -12.91 -12.23 -22.11
N ALA A 333 -13.81 -13.02 -21.51
CA ALA A 333 -14.92 -12.49 -20.71
C ALA A 333 -14.45 -11.68 -19.48
N LEU A 334 -13.29 -12.02 -18.92
CA LEU A 334 -12.70 -11.26 -17.80
C LEU A 334 -12.14 -9.92 -18.27
N VAL A 335 -11.41 -9.92 -19.39
CA VAL A 335 -10.81 -8.70 -19.96
C VAL A 335 -11.88 -7.74 -20.46
N GLU A 336 -12.90 -8.22 -21.19
CA GLU A 336 -13.99 -7.36 -21.65
C GLU A 336 -14.77 -6.73 -20.50
N LYS A 337 -15.04 -7.51 -19.43
CA LYS A 337 -15.65 -6.96 -18.22
C LYS A 337 -14.73 -5.96 -17.50
N ALA A 338 -13.41 -6.18 -17.51
CA ALA A 338 -12.45 -5.23 -16.98
C ALA A 338 -12.49 -3.91 -17.76
N ILE A 339 -12.47 -3.97 -19.10
CA ILE A 339 -12.58 -2.83 -20.01
C ILE A 339 -13.89 -2.07 -19.75
N GLU A 340 -15.03 -2.75 -19.62
CA GLU A 340 -16.32 -2.12 -19.31
C GLU A 340 -16.25 -1.29 -18.02
N LEU A 341 -15.76 -1.89 -16.93
CA LEU A 341 -15.69 -1.22 -15.63
C LEU A 341 -14.68 -0.06 -15.63
N LEU A 342 -13.52 -0.23 -16.27
CA LEU A 342 -12.47 0.79 -16.35
C LEU A 342 -12.88 1.96 -17.25
N THR A 343 -13.61 1.70 -18.33
CA THR A 343 -14.21 2.73 -19.17
C THR A 343 -15.23 3.54 -18.37
N MET A 344 -16.13 2.86 -17.64
CA MET A 344 -17.08 3.53 -16.74
C MET A 344 -16.37 4.39 -15.68
N ALA A 345 -15.27 3.91 -15.10
CA ALA A 345 -14.48 4.67 -14.13
C ALA A 345 -13.87 5.92 -14.75
N ASN A 346 -13.25 5.78 -15.93
CA ASN A 346 -12.65 6.88 -16.67
C ASN A 346 -13.69 7.93 -17.10
N ASP A 347 -14.85 7.51 -17.59
CA ASP A 347 -15.95 8.40 -17.99
C ASP A 347 -16.51 9.21 -16.80
N MET A 348 -16.40 8.68 -15.58
CA MET A 348 -16.78 9.38 -14.35
C MET A 348 -15.74 10.41 -13.90
N GLN A 349 -14.49 10.26 -14.33
CA GLN A 349 -13.37 11.08 -13.89
C GLN A 349 -13.11 12.28 -14.82
N ASP A 350 -13.57 12.27 -16.07
CA ASP A 350 -13.53 13.37 -17.05
C ASP A 350 -12.21 14.21 -17.02
N GLU A 351 -12.21 15.36 -16.35
CA GLU A 351 -11.06 16.28 -16.19
C GLU A 351 -10.06 15.88 -15.07
N GLU A 352 -10.49 15.09 -14.08
CA GLU A 352 -9.68 14.52 -13.00
C GLU A 352 -9.25 13.09 -13.32
N ALA A 353 -8.79 12.89 -14.56
CA ALA A 353 -8.35 11.58 -15.03
C ALA A 353 -7.29 10.99 -14.10
N ASN A 354 -7.46 9.72 -13.74
CA ASN A 354 -6.59 9.03 -12.82
C ASN A 354 -5.61 8.14 -13.60
N ALA A 355 -4.30 8.38 -13.42
CA ALA A 355 -3.24 7.65 -14.11
C ALA A 355 -3.37 6.12 -13.94
N LYS A 356 -3.66 5.63 -12.73
CA LYS A 356 -3.86 4.19 -12.45
C LYS A 356 -5.05 3.61 -13.22
N THR A 357 -6.12 4.37 -13.38
CA THR A 357 -7.31 3.92 -14.13
C THR A 357 -7.01 3.81 -15.62
N LEU A 358 -6.33 4.82 -16.19
CA LEU A 358 -5.91 4.81 -17.58
C LEU A 358 -4.86 3.72 -17.86
N GLU A 359 -3.88 3.54 -16.98
CA GLU A 359 -2.88 2.49 -17.10
C GLU A 359 -3.54 1.11 -17.15
N ALA A 360 -4.42 0.81 -16.19
CA ALA A 360 -5.14 -0.46 -16.15
C ALA A 360 -6.04 -0.65 -17.38
N LEU A 361 -6.69 0.41 -17.87
CA LEU A 361 -7.52 0.36 -19.08
C LEU A 361 -6.68 0.08 -20.33
N GLY A 362 -5.56 0.78 -20.50
CA GLY A 362 -4.63 0.58 -21.60
C GLY A 362 -4.02 -0.83 -21.60
N GLN A 363 -3.63 -1.34 -20.43
CA GLN A 363 -3.15 -2.72 -20.30
C GLN A 363 -4.24 -3.75 -20.64
N ALA A 364 -5.49 -3.51 -20.23
CA ALA A 364 -6.61 -4.38 -20.58
C ALA A 364 -6.90 -4.38 -22.09
N TYR A 365 -6.84 -3.22 -22.75
CA TYR A 365 -6.93 -3.13 -24.21
C TYR A 365 -5.79 -3.90 -24.89
N LEU A 366 -4.55 -3.68 -24.46
CA LEU A 366 -3.41 -4.39 -25.02
C LEU A 366 -3.55 -5.90 -24.86
N MET A 367 -3.98 -6.37 -23.69
CA MET A 367 -4.25 -7.80 -23.46
C MET A 367 -5.35 -8.34 -24.38
N SER A 368 -6.39 -7.55 -24.65
CA SER A 368 -7.50 -7.97 -25.53
C SER A 368 -7.07 -8.20 -26.98
N THR A 369 -6.02 -7.53 -27.46
CA THR A 369 -5.50 -7.71 -28.83
C THR A 369 -5.09 -9.16 -29.10
N GLY A 370 -4.50 -9.84 -28.11
CA GLY A 370 -4.09 -11.25 -28.21
C GLY A 370 -5.24 -12.26 -28.06
N LEU A 371 -6.46 -11.80 -27.83
CA LEU A 371 -7.66 -12.63 -27.62
C LEU A 371 -8.68 -12.51 -28.76
N LEU A 372 -8.54 -11.50 -29.63
CA LEU A 372 -9.45 -11.21 -30.73
C LEU A 372 -9.01 -11.93 -32.01
N GLU A 373 -9.99 -12.36 -32.81
CA GLU A 373 -9.75 -12.98 -34.13
C GLU A 373 -9.85 -11.97 -35.28
N ASP A 374 -10.60 -10.88 -35.09
CA ASP A 374 -10.85 -9.85 -36.10
C ASP A 374 -9.69 -8.83 -36.10
N GLU A 375 -8.92 -8.79 -37.20
CA GLU A 375 -7.76 -7.91 -37.36
C GLU A 375 -8.13 -6.41 -37.23
N ASP A 376 -9.29 -5.98 -37.73
CA ASP A 376 -9.72 -4.57 -37.62
C ASP A 376 -10.00 -4.22 -36.15
N MET A 377 -10.58 -5.16 -35.40
CA MET A 377 -10.78 -4.99 -33.96
C MET A 377 -9.46 -5.02 -33.18
N VAL A 378 -8.51 -5.87 -33.59
CA VAL A 378 -7.16 -5.93 -33.00
C VAL A 378 -6.46 -4.59 -33.17
N MET A 379 -6.44 -4.02 -34.37
CA MET A 379 -5.81 -2.72 -34.64
C MET A 379 -6.46 -1.60 -33.83
N ASN A 380 -7.79 -1.55 -33.80
CA ASN A 380 -8.52 -0.56 -32.98
C ASN A 380 -8.19 -0.68 -31.48
N ARG A 381 -8.15 -1.91 -30.94
CA ARG A 381 -7.76 -2.15 -29.54
C ARG A 381 -6.31 -1.75 -29.27
N PHE A 382 -5.40 -1.99 -30.21
CA PHE A 382 -4.00 -1.59 -30.09
C PHE A 382 -3.85 -0.07 -30.08
N ASP A 383 -4.53 0.64 -30.98
CA ASP A 383 -4.53 2.11 -31.03
C ASP A 383 -5.07 2.69 -29.71
N LEU A 384 -6.22 2.19 -29.23
CA LEU A 384 -6.80 2.58 -27.95
C LEU A 384 -5.86 2.30 -26.78
N ALA A 385 -5.16 1.16 -26.78
CA ALA A 385 -4.19 0.83 -25.74
C ALA A 385 -3.06 1.86 -25.71
N THR A 386 -2.47 2.16 -26.87
CA THR A 386 -1.35 3.10 -27.00
C THR A 386 -1.75 4.52 -26.58
N GLU A 387 -2.87 5.04 -27.09
CA GLU A 387 -3.38 6.36 -26.71
C GLU A 387 -3.65 6.46 -25.21
N THR A 388 -4.26 5.42 -24.63
CA THR A 388 -4.60 5.40 -23.20
C THR A 388 -3.35 5.34 -22.32
N LEU A 389 -2.35 4.53 -22.69
CA LEU A 389 -1.09 4.40 -21.94
C LEU A 389 -0.23 5.67 -22.04
N ILE A 390 -0.20 6.33 -23.19
CA ILE A 390 0.47 7.64 -23.33
C ILE A 390 -0.19 8.66 -22.40
N ARG A 391 -1.53 8.74 -22.39
CA ARG A 391 -2.25 9.64 -21.48
C ARG A 391 -2.01 9.30 -20.01
N ALA A 392 -1.89 8.01 -19.67
CA ALA A 392 -1.52 7.59 -18.32
C ALA A 392 -0.10 8.08 -17.95
N LEU A 393 0.86 7.96 -18.87
CA LEU A 393 2.24 8.42 -18.68
C LEU A 393 2.33 9.95 -18.57
N ASP A 394 1.51 10.68 -19.33
CA ASP A 394 1.45 12.15 -19.22
C ASP A 394 0.99 12.62 -17.82
N LEU A 395 0.18 11.79 -17.14
CA LEU A 395 -0.29 12.05 -15.77
C LEU A 395 0.68 11.53 -14.70
N ASP A 396 1.53 10.55 -15.02
CA ASP A 396 2.54 9.97 -14.13
C ASP A 396 3.87 9.75 -14.89
N PRO A 397 4.60 10.84 -15.23
CA PRO A 397 5.76 10.76 -16.12
C PRO A 397 6.95 10.02 -15.51
N ASP A 398 6.96 9.82 -14.21
CA ASP A 398 8.03 9.18 -13.45
C ASP A 398 7.80 7.67 -13.22
N ASN A 399 6.71 7.13 -13.75
CA ASN A 399 6.50 5.68 -13.80
C ASN A 399 7.41 5.06 -14.86
N ASP A 400 8.62 4.67 -14.45
CA ASP A 400 9.63 4.09 -15.35
C ASP A 400 9.11 2.84 -16.09
N VAL A 401 8.30 2.00 -15.44
CA VAL A 401 7.72 0.80 -16.05
C VAL A 401 6.76 1.19 -17.18
N LEU A 402 5.90 2.18 -16.93
CA LEU A 402 4.97 2.68 -17.94
C LEU A 402 5.71 3.39 -19.08
N ARG A 403 6.78 4.13 -18.77
CA ARG A 403 7.63 4.79 -19.77
C ARG A 403 8.29 3.77 -20.69
N GLU A 404 8.87 2.69 -20.14
CA GLU A 404 9.44 1.59 -20.91
C GLU A 404 8.38 0.89 -21.77
N GLN A 405 7.18 0.66 -21.20
CA GLN A 405 6.07 0.06 -21.93
C GLN A 405 5.61 0.91 -23.12
N VAL A 406 5.43 2.23 -22.93
CA VAL A 406 5.04 3.16 -24.00
C VAL A 406 6.13 3.25 -25.06
N ALA A 407 7.41 3.32 -24.66
CA ALA A 407 8.53 3.31 -25.61
C ALA A 407 8.54 2.05 -26.47
N ALA A 408 8.36 0.87 -25.88
CA ALA A 408 8.31 -0.39 -26.61
C ALA A 408 7.14 -0.47 -27.61
N LEU A 409 6.00 0.16 -27.29
CA LEU A 409 4.85 0.24 -28.20
C LEU A 409 5.13 1.18 -29.38
N GLN A 410 5.83 2.30 -29.13
CA GLN A 410 6.18 3.29 -30.16
C GLN A 410 7.33 2.85 -31.07
N GLU A 411 8.31 2.10 -30.54
CA GLU A 411 9.42 1.55 -31.32
C GLU A 411 8.96 0.45 -32.30
N GLY A 412 7.84 -0.21 -32.02
CA GLY A 412 7.23 -1.23 -32.90
C GLY A 412 6.69 -0.66 -34.23
N ASP A 413 6.39 0.64 -34.30
CA ASP A 413 6.00 1.36 -35.54
C ASP A 413 7.23 1.72 -36.41
N GLY A 414 8.44 1.41 -35.94
CA GLY A 414 9.71 1.68 -36.60
C GLY A 414 10.25 0.54 -37.47
N TYR A 415 9.42 -0.41 -37.90
CA TYR A 415 9.76 -1.21 -39.09
C TYR A 415 9.63 -0.30 -40.31
N GLU A 416 10.65 0.53 -40.53
CA GLU A 416 10.98 0.99 -41.87
C GLU A 416 11.06 -0.28 -42.74
N ASP A 417 10.04 -0.40 -43.57
CA ASP A 417 9.89 -1.37 -44.64
C ASP A 417 11.06 -1.15 -45.62
N GLU A 418 12.27 -1.59 -45.27
CA GLU A 418 13.37 -1.86 -46.22
C GLU A 418 13.04 -3.11 -47.04
N TYR A 419 11.82 -3.17 -47.58
CA TYR A 419 11.57 -3.83 -48.85
C TYR A 419 11.77 -2.78 -49.94
N GLU A 420 13.02 -2.35 -50.12
CA GLU A 420 13.44 -1.84 -51.42
C GLU A 420 13.30 -2.98 -52.42
N GLY A 421 12.14 -2.95 -53.09
CA GLY A 421 11.92 -3.30 -54.48
C GLY A 421 12.82 -4.38 -55.07
N GLU A 422 12.18 -5.51 -55.35
CA GLU A 422 12.51 -6.32 -56.51
C GLU A 422 12.74 -5.41 -57.74
N ASP A 423 13.99 -5.16 -58.10
CA ASP A 423 14.37 -4.71 -59.45
C ASP A 423 14.16 -5.91 -60.39
N LEU A 424 12.89 -6.13 -60.73
CA LEU A 424 12.47 -6.76 -61.97
C LEU A 424 12.42 -5.68 -63.05
N GLU A 425 13.55 -5.44 -63.72
CA GLU A 425 13.51 -4.94 -65.09
C GLU A 425 14.24 -5.93 -66.02
N ASP A 426 13.42 -6.45 -66.92
CA ASP A 426 13.69 -7.37 -68.00
C ASP A 426 14.63 -6.82 -69.08
N GLU A 427 15.31 -7.77 -69.72
CA GLU A 427 15.59 -7.85 -71.16
C GLU A 427 16.63 -6.90 -71.84
N ASP A 428 17.60 -7.61 -72.43
CA ASP A 428 18.21 -7.41 -73.76
C ASP A 428 19.23 -6.27 -73.98
N ASP A 429 20.49 -6.67 -74.16
CA ASP A 429 21.14 -6.47 -75.46
C ASP A 429 22.30 -7.48 -75.65
N ASP A 430 22.10 -8.37 -76.63
CA ASP A 430 23.15 -9.10 -77.36
C ASP A 430 24.18 -8.11 -77.92
N GLU A 431 25.48 -8.42 -77.82
CA GLU A 431 26.37 -8.28 -78.98
C GLU A 431 27.70 -9.06 -78.80
N GLU A 432 27.98 -9.86 -79.83
CA GLU A 432 29.20 -10.61 -80.09
C GLU A 432 30.48 -9.77 -80.01
N ALA A 433 31.61 -10.38 -79.63
CA ALA A 433 32.81 -10.43 -80.48
C ALA A 433 34.00 -11.17 -79.83
N GLU A 434 34.45 -12.19 -80.58
CA GLU A 434 35.77 -12.87 -80.64
C GLU A 434 36.29 -13.77 -79.51
#